data_AF-A0A842NR07-F1
#
_entry.id   AF-A0A842NR07-F1
#
_cell.length_a   1.000
_cell.length_b   1.000
_cell.length_c   1.000
_cell.angle_alpha   90.00
_cell.angle_beta   90.00
_cell.angle_gamma   90.00
#
_symmetry.space_group_name_H-M   'P 1'
#
loop_
_entity.id
_entity.type
_entity.pdbx_description
1 polymer ?
#
loop_
_entity_poly.entity_id
_entity_poly.type
_entity_poly.pdbx_seq_one_letter_code
_entity_poly.pdbx_strand_id
1 'polypeptide(L)' 'MAEKRDYYEVLGTDRSASQDDIKKAFRKLAFQYHPDRNKEPDAEEKFKEVSEAYAVLSDPEKKGQYDRFGHAGISGR' A
#
# COMPACT_ATOMS: atom_id res chain seq x y z
N MET A 1 -10.08 -8.29 -16.54
CA MET A 1 -10.40 -7.71 -15.22
C MET A 1 -9.07 -7.39 -14.60
N ALA A 2 -8.68 -6.12 -14.49
CA ALA A 2 -7.41 -5.78 -13.87
C ALA A 2 -7.54 -6.04 -12.37
N GLU A 3 -6.98 -7.15 -11.90
CA GLU A 3 -6.87 -7.42 -10.46
C GLU A 3 -6.08 -6.27 -9.84
N LYS A 4 -6.59 -5.67 -8.76
CA LYS A 4 -5.87 -4.63 -8.01
C LYS A 4 -4.49 -5.18 -7.63
N ARG A 5 -3.43 -4.38 -7.84
CA ARG A 5 -2.05 -4.77 -7.54
C ARG A 5 -1.92 -5.15 -6.06
N ASP A 6 -1.13 -6.18 -5.77
CA ASP A 6 -0.91 -6.60 -4.39
C ASP A 6 -0.30 -5.45 -3.57
N TYR A 7 -0.88 -5.13 -2.42
CA TYR A 7 -0.37 -4.08 -1.54
C TYR A 7 1.08 -4.29 -1.09
N TYR A 8 1.53 -5.54 -0.99
CA TYR A 8 2.93 -5.83 -0.73
C TYR A 8 3.82 -5.42 -1.90
N GLU A 9 3.37 -5.63 -3.14
CA GLU A 9 4.06 -5.16 -4.36
C GLU A 9 4.03 -3.63 -4.49
N VAL A 10 2.89 -3.00 -4.16
CA VAL A 10 2.74 -1.54 -4.16
C VAL A 10 3.75 -0.89 -3.21
N LEU A 11 3.91 -1.45 -2.00
CA LEU A 11 4.90 -0.98 -1.04
C LEU A 11 6.33 -1.46 -1.34
N GLY A 12 6.51 -2.42 -2.25
CA GLY A 12 7.80 -3.06 -2.52
C GLY A 12 8.33 -3.85 -1.32
N THR A 13 7.43 -4.44 -0.53
CA THR A 13 7.72 -5.23 0.67
C THR A 13 7.33 -6.69 0.49
N ASP A 14 7.94 -7.59 1.24
CA ASP A 14 7.53 -9.00 1.25
C ASP A 14 6.27 -9.23 2.12
N ARG A 15 5.54 -10.34 1.89
CA ARG A 15 4.41 -10.74 2.74
C ARG A 15 4.85 -11.04 4.17
N SER A 16 6.12 -11.42 4.36
CA SER A 16 6.74 -11.59 5.68
C SER A 16 7.22 -10.28 6.32
N ALA A 17 7.02 -9.13 5.68
CA ALA A 17 7.50 -7.84 6.18
C ALA A 17 6.87 -7.51 7.54
N SER A 18 7.70 -6.98 8.45
CA SER A 18 7.21 -6.52 9.74
C SER A 18 6.46 -5.20 9.58
N GLN A 19 5.66 -4.83 10.58
CA GLN A 19 4.98 -3.53 10.62
C GLN A 19 5.96 -2.35 10.48
N ASP A 20 7.16 -2.49 11.03
CA ASP A 20 8.21 -1.49 10.92
C ASP A 20 8.76 -1.36 9.48
N ASP A 21 8.86 -2.48 8.75
CA ASP A 21 9.30 -2.51 7.35
C ASP A 21 8.25 -1.89 6.43
N ILE A 22 6.98 -2.24 6.63
CA ILE A 22 5.82 -1.65 5.94
C ILE A 22 5.81 -0.13 6.13
N LYS A 23 6.03 0.34 7.36
CA LYS A 23 6.10 1.77 7.68
C LYS A 23 7.30 2.48 7.05
N LYS A 24 8.47 1.84 7.02
CA LYS A 24 9.66 2.39 6.35
C LYS A 24 9.45 2.50 4.84
N ALA A 25 8.90 1.46 4.22
CA ALA A 25 8.58 1.43 2.79
C ALA A 25 7.59 2.53 2.42
N PHE A 26 6.48 2.65 3.18
CA PHE A 26 5.51 3.72 3.00
C PHE A 26 6.16 5.10 3.07
N ARG A 27 6.98 5.39 4.10
CA ARG A 27 7.66 6.70 4.23
C ARG A 27 8.56 7.02 3.04
N LYS A 28 9.29 6.02 2.53
CA LYS A 28 10.17 6.18 1.37
C LYS A 28 9.37 6.52 0.12
N LEU A 29 8.31 5.78 -0.16
CA LEU A 29 7.45 5.98 -1.33
C LEU A 29 6.62 7.25 -1.23
N ALA A 30 6.08 7.56 -0.04
CA ALA A 30 5.35 8.79 0.22
C ALA A 30 6.23 10.03 -0.02
N PHE A 31 7.51 9.97 0.33
CA PHE A 31 8.46 11.05 0.02
C PHE A 31 8.83 11.13 -1.47
N GLN A 32 8.88 9.99 -2.15
CA GLN A 32 9.18 9.90 -3.59
C GLN A 32 8.02 10.38 -4.48
N TYR A 33 6.78 10.11 -4.08
CA TYR A 33 5.56 10.48 -4.79
C TYR A 33 4.84 11.68 -4.18
N HIS A 34 5.47 12.37 -3.22
CA HIS A 34 4.87 13.53 -2.58
C HIS A 34 4.59 14.64 -3.62
N PRO A 35 3.38 15.23 -3.66
CA PRO A 35 3.00 16.22 -4.68
C PRO A 35 3.86 17.49 -4.67
N ASP A 36 4.47 17.81 -3.52
CA ASP A 36 5.40 18.94 -3.40
C ASP A 36 6.75 18.69 -4.12
N ARG A 37 7.19 17.42 -4.21
CA ARG A 37 8.49 17.03 -4.79
C ARG A 37 8.34 16.40 -6.18
N ASN A 38 7.24 15.71 -6.43
CA ASN A 38 7.00 14.98 -7.66
C ASN A 38 5.74 15.54 -8.34
N LYS A 39 5.94 16.12 -9.53
CA LYS A 39 4.87 16.69 -10.37
C LYS A 39 4.52 15.81 -11.56
N GLU A 40 4.98 14.56 -11.57
CA GLU A 40 4.58 13.61 -12.59
C GLU A 40 3.08 13.32 -12.49
N PRO A 41 2.37 13.20 -13.64
CA PRO A 41 0.93 13.01 -13.67
C PRO A 41 0.48 11.71 -12.98
N ASP A 42 1.35 10.71 -12.92
CA ASP A 42 1.15 9.42 -12.27
C ASP A 42 1.59 9.39 -10.80
N ALA A 43 2.22 10.45 -10.28
CA ALA A 43 2.65 10.51 -8.88
C ALA A 43 1.46 10.50 -7.92
N GLU A 44 0.37 11.18 -8.26
CA GLU A 44 -0.84 11.18 -7.43
C GLU A 44 -1.48 9.79 -7.35
N GLU A 45 -1.55 9.07 -8.48
CA GLU A 45 -2.11 7.72 -8.54
C GLU A 45 -1.26 6.76 -7.71
N LYS A 46 0.07 6.78 -7.90
CA LYS A 46 1.01 5.99 -7.11
C LYS A 46 0.94 6.33 -5.62
N PHE A 47 0.80 7.60 -5.27
CA PHE A 47 0.68 8.03 -3.88
C PHE A 47 -0.63 7.50 -3.23
N LYS A 48 -1.74 7.54 -3.97
CA LYS A 48 -3.02 6.96 -3.54
C LYS A 48 -2.91 5.46 -3.31
N GLU A 49 -2.31 4.73 -4.25
CA GLU A 49 -2.09 3.27 -4.10
C GLU A 49 -1.21 2.94 -2.90
N VAL A 50 -0.09 3.65 -2.73
CA VAL A 50 0.84 3.47 -1.59
C VAL A 50 0.14 3.77 -0.25
N SER A 51 -0.71 4.79 -0.23
CA SER A 51 -1.49 5.16 0.96
C SER A 51 -2.55 4.10 1.29
N GLU A 52 -3.27 3.59 0.28
CA GLU A 52 -4.25 2.51 0.44
C GLU A 52 -3.58 1.23 0.97
N ALA A 53 -2.45 0.83 0.36
CA ALA A 53 -1.66 -0.32 0.78
C ALA A 53 -1.19 -0.21 2.23
N TYR A 54 -0.65 0.95 2.61
CA TYR A 54 -0.25 1.20 4.00
C TYR A 54 -1.45 1.19 4.96
N ALA A 55 -2.60 1.79 4.59
CA ALA A 55 -3.78 1.84 5.46
C ALA A 55 -4.35 0.45 5.80
N VAL A 56 -4.08 -0.55 4.96
CA VAL A 56 -4.45 -1.96 5.20
C VAL A 56 -3.33 -2.73 5.89
N LEU A 57 -2.10 -2.67 5.38
CA LEU A 57 -0.99 -3.49 5.88
C LEU A 57 -0.45 -3.00 7.22
N SER A 58 -0.60 -1.71 7.55
CA SER A 58 -0.16 -1.12 8.83
C SER A 58 -1.04 -1.51 10.02
N ASP A 59 -2.25 -1.99 9.75
CA ASP A 59 -3.22 -2.40 10.76
C ASP A 59 -3.22 -3.93 10.85
N PRO A 60 -2.89 -4.53 12.02
CA PRO A 60 -2.82 -5.99 12.15
C PRO A 60 -4.14 -6.71 11.84
N GLU A 61 -5.28 -6.10 12.15
CA GLU A 61 -6.60 -6.68 11.88
C GLU A 61 -6.92 -6.63 10.39
N LYS A 62 -6.72 -5.48 9.74
CA LYS A 62 -6.94 -5.34 8.29
C LYS A 62 -5.94 -6.15 7.48
N LYS A 63 -4.66 -6.18 7.88
CA LYS A 63 -3.64 -7.06 7.31
C LYS A 63 -4.09 -8.51 7.43
N GLY A 64 -4.61 -8.92 8.58
CA GLY A 64 -5.15 -10.27 8.76
C GLY A 64 -6.35 -10.57 7.85
N GLN A 65 -7.22 -9.60 7.60
CA GLN A 65 -8.33 -9.76 6.65
C GLN A 65 -7.82 -9.84 5.20
N TYR A 66 -6.87 -8.98 4.82
CA TYR A 66 -6.23 -8.98 3.51
C TYR A 66 -5.46 -10.27 3.25
N ASP A 67 -4.69 -10.77 4.22
CA ASP A 67 -3.94 -12.02 4.10
C ASP A 67 -4.89 -13.23 3.95
N ARG A 68 -6.12 -13.18 4.49
CA ARG A 68 -7.11 -14.26 4.41
C ARG A 68 -8.00 -14.21 3.16
N PHE A 69 -8.37 -13.01 2.71
CA PHE A 69 -9.40 -12.81 1.68
C PHE A 69 -8.93 -11.98 0.49
N GLY A 70 -7.66 -11.55 0.48
CA GLY A 70 -7.11 -10.63 -0.51
C GLY A 70 -7.86 -9.30 -0.56
N HIS A 71 -7.86 -8.67 -1.74
CA HIS A 71 -8.58 -7.42 -1.99
C HIS A 71 -10.10 -7.51 -1.78
N ALA A 72 -10.69 -8.70 -1.82
CA ALA A 72 -12.11 -8.89 -1.57
C ALA A 72 -12.50 -8.67 -0.10
N GLY A 73 -11.59 -8.93 0.84
CA GLY A 73 -11.85 -8.76 2.28
C GLY A 73 -11.84 -7.31 2.77
N ILE A 74 -11.25 -6.42 1.97
CA ILE A 74 -11.04 -5.00 2.31
C ILE A 74 -11.81 -4.05 1.40
N SER A 75 -12.27 -4.51 0.22
CA SER A 75 -13.15 -3.72 -0.67
C SER A 75 -14.61 -3.67 -0.16
N GLY A 76 -14.80 -3.79 1.15
CA GLY A 76 -16.10 -3.92 1.80
C GLY A 76 -16.76 -2.57 2.09
N ARG A 77 -17.64 -2.19 1.16
CA ARG A 77 -18.71 -1.16 1.19
C ARG A 77 -18.37 0.21 0.61
#